data_AF-A0A7D7L8X5-F1
#
_entry.id   AF-A0A7D7L8X5-F1
#
_cell.length_a   1.000
_cell.length_b   1.000
_cell.length_c   1.000
_cell.angle_alpha   90.00
_cell.angle_beta   90.00
_cell.angle_gamma   90.00
#
_symmetry.space_group_name_H-M   'P 1'
#
loop_
_entity.id
_entity.type
_entity.pdbx_description
1 polymer ?
#
loop_
_entity_poly.entity_id
_entity_poly.type
_entity_poly.pdbx_seq_one_letter_code
_entity_poly.pdbx_strand_id
1 'polypeptide(L)' 'MRSKSNKHNSASVTLRVEPKYVSDLKLYSQVVGRNQSEILRELLISALNSIPEHQRRAMEIIAQCRTSN' A
#
# COMPACT_ATOMS: atom_id res chain seq x y z
N MET A 1 -15.11 18.81 -28.56
CA MET A 1 -15.31 18.07 -27.28
C MET A 1 -13.93 17.62 -26.80
N ARG A 2 -13.39 18.20 -25.72
CA ARG A 2 -12.05 17.85 -25.18
C ARG A 2 -12.23 16.80 -24.08
N SER A 3 -11.91 15.55 -24.37
CA SER A 3 -11.82 14.47 -23.39
C SER A 3 -10.72 14.81 -22.38
N LYS A 4 -11.10 15.14 -21.15
CA LYS A 4 -10.18 15.25 -20.02
C LYS A 4 -9.66 13.85 -19.71
N SER A 5 -8.45 13.54 -20.17
CA SER A 5 -7.73 12.33 -19.76
C SER A 5 -7.54 12.40 -18.25
N ASN A 6 -8.29 11.55 -17.53
CA ASN A 6 -8.17 11.37 -16.09
C ASN A 6 -6.83 10.68 -15.84
N LYS A 7 -5.77 11.47 -15.67
CA LYS A 7 -4.44 10.99 -15.23
C LYS A 7 -4.65 10.34 -13.87
N HIS A 8 -4.81 9.03 -13.85
CA HIS A 8 -4.63 8.23 -12.65
C HIS A 8 -3.24 8.55 -12.12
N ASN A 9 -3.19 9.37 -11.07
CA ASN A 9 -1.97 9.69 -10.36
C ASN A 9 -1.57 8.44 -9.57
N SER A 10 -0.98 7.46 -10.24
CA SER A 10 -0.41 6.26 -9.62
C SER A 10 0.84 6.68 -8.87
N ALA A 11 0.66 7.22 -7.67
CA ALA A 11 1.74 7.46 -6.73
C ALA A 11 2.47 6.12 -6.52
N SER A 12 3.66 5.98 -7.10
CA SER A 12 4.51 4.83 -6.87
C SER A 12 5.22 5.01 -5.54
N VAL A 13 5.00 4.08 -4.62
CA VAL A 13 5.66 4.07 -3.31
C VAL A 13 6.74 3.01 -3.35
N THR A 14 7.98 3.39 -3.06
CA THR A 14 9.09 2.44 -2.90
C THR A 14 9.19 2.05 -1.43
N LEU A 15 9.10 0.75 -1.15
CA LEU A 15 9.20 0.20 0.19
C LEU A 15 10.59 -0.40 0.38
N ARG A 16 11.23 -0.09 1.51
CA ARG A 16 12.45 -0.78 1.95
C ARG A 16 12.04 -1.84 2.96
N VAL A 17 12.36 -3.09 2.64
CA VAL A 17 12.07 -4.26 3.48
C VAL A 17 13.33 -5.11 3.58
N GLU A 18 13.40 -5.95 4.62
CA GLU A 18 14.53 -6.86 4.77
C GLU A 18 14.63 -7.82 3.57
N PRO A 19 15.85 -8.19 3.12
CA PRO A 19 16.04 -9.03 1.95
C PRO A 19 15.29 -10.37 1.99
N LYS A 20 15.13 -10.97 3.19
CA LYS A 20 14.39 -12.22 3.37
C LYS A 20 12.94 -12.11 2.89
N TYR A 21 12.26 -10.99 3.20
CA TYR A 21 10.87 -10.78 2.82
C TYR A 21 10.70 -10.53 1.32
N VAL A 22 11.72 -9.97 0.65
CA VAL A 22 11.73 -9.84 -0.81
C VAL A 22 11.78 -11.20 -1.47
N SER A 23 12.66 -12.09 -0.97
CA SER A 23 12.77 -13.47 -1.47
C SER A 23 11.48 -14.26 -1.26
N ASP A 24 10.89 -14.18 -0.06
CA ASP A 24 9.65 -14.88 0.27
C ASP A 24 8.48 -14.41 -0.60
N LEU A 25 8.35 -13.08 -0.78
CA LEU A 25 7.31 -12.51 -1.65
C LEU A 25 7.50 -12.96 -3.11
N LYS A 26 8.75 -13.02 -3.59
CA LYS A 26 9.06 -13.48 -4.93
C LYS A 26 8.67 -14.94 -5.11
N LEU A 27 9.06 -15.81 -4.17
CA LEU A 27 8.68 -17.24 -4.20
C LEU A 27 7.17 -17.41 -4.17
N TYR A 28 6.48 -16.73 -3.27
CA TYR A 28 5.02 -16.78 -3.15
C TYR A 28 4.33 -16.30 -4.44
N SER A 29 4.82 -15.20 -5.03
CA SER A 29 4.28 -14.69 -6.30
C SER A 29 4.41 -15.69 -7.45
N GLN A 30 5.50 -16.45 -7.48
CA GLN A 30 5.73 -17.49 -8.48
C GLN A 30 4.81 -18.69 -8.30
N VAL A 31 4.59 -19.11 -7.05
CA VAL A 31 3.71 -20.25 -6.72
C VAL A 31 2.24 -19.93 -7.04
N VAL A 32 1.79 -18.73 -6.70
CA VAL A 32 0.38 -18.32 -6.88
C VAL A 32 0.13 -17.77 -8.29
N GLY A 33 1.18 -17.46 -9.06
CA GLY A 33 1.05 -16.92 -10.42
C GLY A 33 0.50 -15.49 -10.47
N ARG A 34 0.73 -14.70 -9.42
CA ARG A 34 0.20 -13.33 -9.26
C ARG A 34 1.32 -12.30 -9.20
N ASN A 35 1.00 -11.06 -9.55
CA ASN A 35 1.98 -9.97 -9.49
C ASN A 35 2.31 -9.62 -8.03
N GLN A 36 3.61 -9.45 -7.72
CA GLN A 36 4.09 -9.06 -6.40
C GLN A 36 3.42 -7.79 -5.87
N SER A 37 3.19 -6.80 -6.74
CA SER A 37 2.54 -5.53 -6.37
C SER A 37 1.07 -5.71 -5.97
N GLU A 38 0.36 -6.65 -6.60
CA GLU A 38 -1.02 -6.96 -6.25
C GLU A 38 -1.09 -7.68 -4.91
N ILE A 39 -0.21 -8.66 -4.71
CA ILE A 39 -0.08 -9.38 -3.43
C ILE A 39 0.24 -8.40 -2.29
N LEU A 40 1.23 -7.52 -2.49
CA LEU A 40 1.59 -6.49 -1.51
C LEU A 40 0.42 -5.57 -1.20
N ARG A 41 -0.35 -5.16 -2.22
CA ARG A 41 -1.51 -4.29 -2.05
C ARG A 41 -2.57 -4.96 -1.17
N GLU A 42 -2.88 -6.22 -1.41
CA GLU A 42 -3.84 -6.98 -0.60
C GLU A 42 -3.38 -7.16 0.85
N LEU A 43 -2.10 -7.46 1.05
CA LEU A 43 -1.51 -7.58 2.38
C LEU A 43 -1.59 -6.25 3.14
N LEU A 44 -1.28 -5.13 2.48
CA LEU A 44 -1.37 -3.80 3.08
C LEU A 44 -2.81 -3.42 3.43
N ILE A 45 -3.78 -3.70 2.56
CA ILE A 45 -5.21 -3.45 2.85
C ILE A 45 -5.67 -4.29 4.03
N SER A 46 -5.27 -5.56 4.08
CA SER A 46 -5.60 -6.47 5.18
C SER A 46 -5.00 -6.00 6.50
N ALA A 47 -3.75 -5.53 6.46
CA ALA A 47 -3.09 -4.92 7.62
C ALA A 47 -3.80 -3.64 8.09
N LEU A 48 -4.24 -2.77 7.18
CA LEU A 48 -5.01 -1.58 7.55
C LEU A 48 -6.35 -1.94 8.20
N ASN A 49 -6.99 -3.00 7.72
CA ASN A 49 -8.25 -3.49 8.27
C ASN A 49 -8.10 -4.14 9.65
N SER A 50 -6.93 -4.70 9.97
CA SER A 50 -6.65 -5.27 11.28
C SER A 50 -6.24 -4.24 12.34
N ILE A 51 -5.96 -2.99 11.95
CA ILE A 51 -5.69 -1.89 12.89
C ILE A 51 -6.97 -1.60 13.70
N PRO A 52 -6.93 -1.65 15.04
CA PRO A 52 -8.05 -1.26 15.89
C PRO A 52 -8.51 0.18 15.62
N GLU A 53 -9.81 0.43 15.70
CA GLU A 53 -10.41 1.72 15.32
C GLU A 53 -9.76 2.93 16.01
N HIS A 54 -9.44 2.80 17.31
CA HIS A 54 -8.80 3.86 18.07
C HIS A 54 -7.39 4.21 17.55
N GLN A 55 -6.61 3.21 17.12
CA GLN A 55 -5.29 3.43 16.52
C GLN A 55 -5.41 4.05 15.12
N ARG A 56 -6.40 3.62 14.33
CA ARG A 56 -6.69 4.19 13.01
C ARG A 56 -7.02 5.69 13.12
N ARG A 57 -7.92 6.07 14.03
CA ARG A 57 -8.26 7.48 14.29
C ARG A 57 -7.04 8.29 14.72
N ALA A 58 -6.18 7.74 15.58
CA ALA A 58 -4.94 8.42 15.99
C ALA A 58 -4.01 8.67 14.79
N MET A 59 -3.85 7.68 13.89
CA MET A 59 -3.06 7.85 12.66
C MET A 59 -3.63 8.92 11.73
N GLU A 60 -4.96 8.98 11.57
CA GLU A 60 -5.63 9.99 10.75
C GLU A 60 -5.42 11.40 11.30
N ILE A 61 -5.55 11.60 12.61
CA ILE A 61 -5.30 12.89 13.26
C ILE A 61 -3.84 13.33 13.06
N ILE A 62 -2.88 12.42 13.27
CA ILE A 62 -1.46 12.71 13.05
C ILE A 62 -1.19 13.09 11.59
N ALA A 63 -1.81 12.39 10.64
CA ALA A 63 -1.67 12.70 9.22
C ALA A 63 -2.24 14.08 8.87
N GLN A 64 -3.42 14.42 9.39
CA GLN A 64 -4.04 15.74 9.19
C GLN A 64 -3.16 16.87 9.73
N CYS A 65 -2.62 16.72 10.95
CA CYS A 65 -1.71 17.70 11.53
C CYS A 65 -0.44 17.91 10.70
N ARG A 66 0.07 16.87 10.03
CA ARG A 66 1.26 16.97 9.17
C ARG A 66 1.00 17.64 7.83
N THR A 67 -0.23 17.56 7.31
CA THR A 67 -0.62 18.19 6.03
C THR A 67 -1.11 19.63 6.19
N SER A 68 -1.43 20.06 7.41
CA SER A 68 -1.87 21.43 7.73
C SER A 68 -0.72 22.40 8.07
N ASN A 69 0.52 21.93 8.10
CA ASN A 69 1.76 22.72 8.17
C ASN A 69 2.44 22.79 6.81
#